data_AF-A0A4Q2ITJ5-F1
#
_entry.id   AF-A0A4Q2ITJ5-F1
#
_cell.length_a   1.000
_cell.length_b   1.000
_cell.length_c   1.000
_cell.angle_alpha   90.00
_cell.angle_beta   90.00
_cell.angle_gamma   90.00
#
_symmetry.space_group_name_H-M   'P 1'
#
loop_
_entity.id
_entity.type
_entity.pdbx_description
1 polymer ?
#
loop_
_entity_poly.entity_id
_entity_poly.type
_entity_poly.pdbx_seq_one_letter_code
_entity_poly.pdbx_strand_id
1 'polypeptide(L)'
;MISRRSFMLGAAAMSLGGAASANNTENGPPGPNFVRRKARVSHPAIIKQNCPYFCWAASISMIFDRLGHPLRQESIVASTFDSVICRGAPNTLTIAANLSRGWVDDNGVPFTSVVNTAYDPSNGINNLSNDTIIQRLSNDQPLLYATAHHAMVLVGVDYLDGAYGPSMQGGIVLDPSPYSPDWHYLTPSQFSPLHLGGEMVFLATVDVY
;
A
#
# COMPACT_ATOMS: atom_id res chain seq x y z
N MET A 1 65.36 -17.73 4.22
CA MET A 1 65.18 -18.60 3.04
C MET A 1 63.82 -18.30 2.44
N ILE A 2 63.81 -17.80 1.21
CA ILE A 2 62.61 -17.45 0.43
C ILE A 2 62.19 -18.70 -0.33
N SER A 3 60.92 -19.10 -0.23
CA SER A 3 60.32 -20.05 -1.18
C SER A 3 59.28 -19.33 -2.02
N ARG A 4 59.43 -19.50 -3.34
CA ARG A 4 58.59 -18.98 -4.44
C ARG A 4 57.80 -20.13 -5.05
N ARG A 5 56.72 -19.76 -5.77
CA ARG A 5 55.91 -20.48 -6.79
C ARG A 5 54.53 -20.90 -6.25
N SER A 6 53.41 -20.79 -6.95
CA SER A 6 52.98 -20.06 -8.15
C SER A 6 51.48 -20.33 -8.30
N PHE A 7 50.73 -19.30 -8.72
CA PHE A 7 49.61 -19.29 -9.68
C PHE A 7 48.77 -20.57 -9.90
N MET A 8 47.46 -20.47 -9.67
CA MET A 8 46.41 -21.03 -10.54
C MET A 8 45.14 -20.16 -10.40
N LEU A 9 44.70 -19.63 -11.54
CA LEU A 9 43.42 -18.99 -11.77
C LEU A 9 42.28 -20.01 -11.64
N GLY A 10 41.18 -19.61 -11.01
CA GLY A 10 39.94 -20.38 -11.00
C GLY A 10 38.76 -19.45 -10.77
N ALA A 11 38.27 -18.84 -11.84
CA ALA A 11 37.02 -18.10 -11.84
C ALA A 11 35.86 -19.10 -11.74
N ALA A 12 35.07 -19.01 -10.67
CA ALA A 12 33.75 -19.62 -10.59
C ALA A 12 32.74 -18.49 -10.39
N ALA A 13 32.12 -18.07 -11.50
CA ALA A 13 30.91 -17.28 -11.47
C ALA A 13 29.77 -18.20 -11.00
N MET A 14 29.13 -17.86 -9.88
CA MET A 14 27.85 -18.46 -9.51
C MET A 14 26.77 -17.38 -9.53
N SER A 15 25.79 -17.69 -10.35
CA SER A 15 24.66 -16.90 -10.82
C SER A 15 23.74 -16.44 -9.69
N LEU A 16 23.29 -15.18 -9.82
CA LEU A 16 22.15 -14.59 -9.14
C LEU A 16 20.88 -15.43 -9.40
N GLY A 17 20.38 -16.11 -8.37
CA GLY A 17 19.04 -16.68 -8.35
C GLY A 17 18.04 -15.62 -7.91
N GLY A 18 17.63 -14.74 -8.83
CA GLY A 18 16.46 -13.89 -8.61
C GLY A 18 15.21 -14.74 -8.59
N ALA A 19 14.50 -14.77 -7.47
CA ALA A 19 13.15 -15.31 -7.41
C ALA A 19 12.26 -14.44 -8.32
N ALA A 20 11.85 -15.01 -9.45
CA ALA A 20 10.83 -14.39 -10.29
C ALA A 20 9.51 -14.40 -9.51
N SER A 21 9.05 -13.22 -9.09
CA SER A 21 7.68 -13.02 -8.65
C SER A 21 6.76 -13.38 -9.82
N ALA A 22 5.85 -14.32 -9.60
CA ALA A 22 4.85 -14.69 -10.59
C ALA A 22 3.88 -13.51 -10.76
N ASN A 23 4.12 -12.69 -11.78
CA ASN A 23 3.13 -11.73 -12.26
C ASN A 23 1.89 -12.51 -12.66
N ASN A 24 0.81 -12.38 -11.88
CA ASN A 24 -0.55 -12.80 -12.24
C ASN A 24 -1.12 -11.88 -13.34
N THR A 25 -0.44 -11.79 -14.47
CA THR A 25 -0.96 -11.16 -15.69
C THR A 25 -1.35 -12.28 -16.65
N GLU A 26 -2.61 -12.70 -16.62
CA GLU A 26 -3.16 -13.53 -17.69
C GLU A 26 -3.04 -12.76 -19.01
N ASN A 27 -2.14 -13.20 -19.89
CA ASN A 27 -1.91 -12.59 -21.20
C ASN A 27 -2.70 -13.38 -22.27
N GLY A 28 -3.84 -12.83 -22.70
CA GLY A 28 -4.52 -13.25 -23.93
C GLY A 28 -3.87 -12.65 -25.19
N PRO A 29 -4.19 -13.17 -26.40
CA PRO A 29 -3.58 -12.76 -27.66
C PRO A 29 -3.90 -11.30 -28.07
N PRO A 30 -3.06 -10.66 -28.90
CA PRO A 30 -3.16 -9.25 -29.25
C PRO A 30 -4.23 -9.01 -30.31
N GLY A 31 -5.43 -8.65 -29.87
CA GLY A 31 -6.43 -7.90 -30.66
C GLY A 31 -6.65 -6.52 -30.03
N PRO A 32 -7.51 -5.64 -30.59
CA PRO A 32 -8.00 -4.43 -29.93
C PRO A 32 -8.98 -4.79 -28.79
N ASN A 33 -8.60 -5.79 -28.00
CA ASN A 33 -9.38 -6.31 -26.90
C ASN A 33 -9.05 -5.44 -25.69
N PHE A 34 -10.02 -4.64 -25.28
CA PHE A 34 -10.06 -4.02 -23.96
C PHE A 34 -10.19 -5.14 -22.92
N VAL A 35 -9.12 -5.91 -22.70
CA VAL A 35 -9.09 -6.97 -21.70
C VAL A 35 -9.00 -6.29 -20.34
N ARG A 36 -10.02 -6.51 -19.51
CA ARG A 36 -10.00 -6.09 -18.12
C ARG A 36 -8.94 -6.88 -17.37
N ARG A 37 -7.92 -6.18 -16.89
CA ARG A 37 -6.85 -6.73 -16.04
C ARG A 37 -7.11 -6.41 -14.58
N LYS A 38 -6.39 -7.14 -13.72
CA LYS A 38 -6.46 -7.01 -12.27
C LYS A 38 -5.05 -6.89 -11.72
N ALA A 39 -4.81 -5.91 -10.85
CA ALA A 39 -3.65 -5.89 -9.96
C ALA A 39 -4.15 -6.06 -8.52
N ARG A 40 -3.55 -6.98 -7.75
CA ARG A 40 -4.03 -7.38 -6.43
C ARG A 40 -2.87 -7.72 -5.50
N VAL A 41 -3.00 -7.31 -4.24
CA VAL A 41 -2.19 -7.87 -3.14
C VAL A 41 -2.64 -9.31 -2.90
N SER A 42 -1.69 -10.23 -2.81
CA SER A 42 -1.92 -11.67 -2.72
C SER A 42 -2.36 -12.12 -1.32
N HIS A 43 -1.72 -11.57 -0.28
CA HIS A 43 -1.94 -11.96 1.12
C HIS A 43 -2.11 -10.73 2.02
N PRO A 44 -3.18 -9.94 1.85
CA PRO A 44 -3.38 -8.73 2.64
C PRO A 44 -3.71 -9.08 4.11
N ALA A 45 -3.22 -8.27 5.04
CA ALA A 45 -3.54 -8.41 6.46
C ALA A 45 -4.93 -7.85 6.75
N ILE A 46 -5.75 -8.57 7.50
CA ILE A 46 -7.11 -8.15 7.86
C ILE A 46 -7.13 -7.82 9.36
N ILE A 47 -7.31 -6.54 9.68
CA ILE A 47 -7.36 -6.05 11.06
C ILE A 47 -8.62 -5.19 11.21
N LYS A 48 -9.45 -5.52 12.21
CA LYS A 48 -10.63 -4.72 12.55
C LYS A 48 -10.28 -3.57 13.49
N GLN A 49 -10.98 -2.45 13.34
CA GLN A 49 -10.83 -1.33 14.24
C GLN A 49 -11.38 -1.66 15.63
N ASN A 50 -10.58 -1.43 16.67
CA ASN A 50 -10.97 -1.71 18.06
C ASN A 50 -11.83 -0.58 18.66
N CYS A 51 -11.88 0.57 17.98
CA CYS A 51 -12.72 1.72 18.32
C CYS A 51 -13.38 2.25 17.04
N PRO A 52 -14.63 2.78 17.10
CA PRO A 52 -15.34 3.34 15.94
C PRO A 52 -14.62 4.44 15.15
N TYR A 53 -13.61 5.09 15.74
CA TYR A 53 -12.82 6.14 15.11
C TYR A 53 -11.39 5.71 14.71
N PHE A 54 -11.03 4.43 14.86
CA PHE A 54 -9.69 3.91 14.54
C PHE A 54 -9.52 3.39 13.12
N CYS A 55 -10.47 3.64 12.20
CA CYS A 55 -10.33 3.18 10.81
C CYS A 55 -8.98 3.58 10.17
N TRP A 56 -8.48 4.77 10.47
CA TRP A 56 -7.17 5.25 10.01
C TRP A 56 -6.01 4.45 10.62
N ALA A 57 -6.00 4.25 11.94
CA ALA A 57 -4.94 3.53 12.64
C ALA A 57 -4.94 2.03 12.31
N ALA A 58 -6.13 1.42 12.20
CA ALA A 58 -6.29 0.04 11.75
C ALA A 58 -5.81 -0.15 10.31
N SER A 59 -6.09 0.81 9.41
CA SER A 59 -5.59 0.76 8.02
C SER A 59 -4.08 0.85 7.94
N ILE A 60 -3.45 1.71 8.76
CA ILE A 60 -1.98 1.76 8.87
C ILE A 60 -1.43 0.43 9.42
N SER A 61 -2.08 -0.13 10.44
CA SER A 61 -1.71 -1.44 11.03
C SER A 61 -1.74 -2.55 9.97
N MET A 62 -2.78 -2.61 9.14
CA MET A 62 -2.90 -3.60 8.05
C MET A 62 -1.77 -3.47 7.03
N ILE A 63 -1.36 -2.24 6.68
CA ILE A 63 -0.26 -2.02 5.75
C ILE A 63 1.06 -2.48 6.37
N PHE A 64 1.36 -2.07 7.61
CA PHE A 64 2.63 -2.45 8.24
C PHE A 64 2.71 -3.95 8.53
N ASP A 65 1.62 -4.59 8.96
CA ASP A 65 1.54 -6.04 9.11
C ASP A 65 1.82 -6.75 7.78
N ARG A 66 1.17 -6.29 6.69
CA ARG A 66 1.43 -6.83 5.35
C ARG A 66 2.90 -6.69 4.94
N LEU A 67 3.55 -5.60 5.32
CA LEU A 67 4.95 -5.32 5.01
C LEU A 67 5.94 -5.96 6.00
N GLY A 68 5.48 -6.84 6.91
CA GLY A 68 6.31 -7.62 7.80
C GLY A 68 6.64 -6.95 9.14
N HIS A 69 5.98 -5.84 9.45
CA HIS A 69 6.18 -5.05 10.67
C HIS A 69 4.84 -4.87 11.42
N PRO A 70 4.31 -5.91 12.07
CA PRO A 70 3.04 -5.81 12.78
C PRO A 70 3.09 -4.70 13.83
N LEU A 71 2.13 -3.77 13.75
CA LEU A 71 2.04 -2.64 14.67
C LEU A 71 0.58 -2.45 15.08
N ARG A 72 0.29 -2.50 16.39
CA ARG A 72 -1.09 -2.33 16.87
C ARG A 72 -1.62 -0.92 16.62
N GLN A 73 -2.91 -0.83 16.30
CA GLN A 73 -3.62 0.44 16.12
C GLN A 73 -3.56 1.35 17.36
N GLU A 74 -3.51 0.79 18.56
CA GLU A 74 -3.35 1.56 19.81
C GLU A 74 -1.98 2.24 19.90
N SER A 75 -0.92 1.59 19.42
CA SER A 75 0.43 2.15 19.38
C SER A 75 0.47 3.37 18.46
N ILE A 76 -0.22 3.27 17.31
CA ILE A 76 -0.35 4.37 16.34
C ILE A 76 -1.10 5.55 16.94
N VAL A 77 -2.24 5.29 17.57
CA VAL A 77 -3.06 6.31 18.24
C VAL A 77 -2.30 6.97 19.38
N ALA A 78 -1.66 6.18 20.26
CA ALA A 78 -0.87 6.69 21.37
C ALA A 78 0.28 7.59 20.90
N SER A 79 0.93 7.24 19.78
CA SER A 79 1.99 8.07 19.21
C SER A 79 1.49 9.38 18.59
N THR A 80 0.19 9.49 18.32
CA THR A 80 -0.44 10.66 17.69
C THR A 80 -1.05 11.61 18.72
N PHE A 81 -1.59 11.07 19.82
CA PHE A 81 -2.33 11.83 20.83
C PHE A 81 -1.73 11.73 22.23
N ASP A 82 -0.53 11.16 22.37
CA ASP A 82 0.13 10.85 23.64
C ASP A 82 -0.71 9.98 24.60
N SER A 83 -1.74 9.31 24.08
CA SER A 83 -2.69 8.49 24.82
C SER A 83 -3.53 7.63 23.87
N VAL A 84 -4.01 6.48 24.35
CA VAL A 84 -4.95 5.63 23.59
C VAL A 84 -6.37 6.16 23.79
N ILE A 85 -6.79 7.08 22.93
CA ILE A 85 -8.12 7.69 22.96
C ILE A 85 -8.89 7.38 21.68
N CYS A 86 -10.19 7.08 21.80
CA CYS A 86 -11.05 6.73 20.67
C CYS A 86 -11.37 7.97 19.81
N ARG A 87 -10.45 8.34 18.91
CA ARG A 87 -10.49 9.56 18.10
C ARG A 87 -10.01 9.32 16.67
N GLY A 88 -10.65 9.99 15.71
CA GLY A 88 -10.29 9.95 14.31
C GLY A 88 -9.00 10.73 14.02
N ALA A 89 -8.35 10.45 12.89
CA ALA A 89 -7.23 11.26 12.45
C ALA A 89 -7.68 12.73 12.30
N PRO A 90 -6.93 13.71 12.83
CA PRO A 90 -7.30 15.12 12.71
C PRO A 90 -7.36 15.61 11.25
N ASN A 91 -6.48 15.07 10.39
CA ASN A 91 -6.37 15.38 8.98
C ASN A 91 -5.51 14.32 8.26
N THR A 92 -5.44 14.40 6.93
CA THR A 92 -4.62 13.51 6.09
C THR A 92 -3.12 13.65 6.34
N LEU A 93 -2.62 14.84 6.73
CA LEU A 93 -1.21 15.01 7.12
C LEU A 93 -0.83 14.17 8.33
N THR A 94 -1.75 14.00 9.29
CA THR A 94 -1.51 13.15 10.46
C THR A 94 -1.40 11.69 10.07
N ILE A 95 -2.22 11.25 9.12
CA ILE A 95 -2.14 9.91 8.55
C ILE A 95 -0.80 9.74 7.82
N ALA A 96 -0.43 10.68 6.95
CA ALA A 96 0.83 10.66 6.21
C ALA A 96 2.05 10.68 7.14
N ALA A 97 2.01 11.44 8.24
CA ALA A 97 3.08 11.50 9.24
C ALA A 97 3.26 10.16 9.98
N ASN A 98 2.17 9.45 10.28
CA ASN A 98 2.25 8.10 10.86
C ASN A 98 2.78 7.06 9.87
N LEU A 99 2.56 7.28 8.57
CA LEU A 99 3.14 6.48 7.48
C LEU A 99 4.56 6.90 7.06
N SER A 100 5.10 7.98 7.66
CA SER A 100 6.38 8.59 7.26
C SER A 100 7.26 8.89 8.47
N ARG A 101 7.60 7.85 9.24
CA ARG A 101 8.42 7.96 10.46
C ARG A 101 9.07 6.63 10.84
N GLY A 102 9.97 6.72 11.82
CA GLY A 102 10.51 5.56 12.53
C GLY A 102 9.52 4.98 13.54
N TRP A 103 9.52 3.66 13.63
CA TRP A 103 8.71 2.84 14.52
C TRP A 103 9.54 1.71 15.14
N VAL A 104 9.01 1.14 16.21
CA VAL A 104 9.39 -0.18 16.70
C VAL A 104 8.12 -1.01 16.63
N ASP A 105 8.17 -2.11 15.89
CA ASP A 105 7.02 -2.99 15.70
C ASP A 105 6.73 -3.81 16.98
N ASP A 106 5.63 -4.56 16.97
CA ASP A 106 5.19 -5.35 18.12
C ASP A 106 6.12 -6.53 18.45
N ASN A 107 7.02 -6.88 17.53
CA ASN A 107 8.08 -7.88 17.75
C ASN A 107 9.37 -7.25 18.29
N GLY A 108 9.41 -5.93 18.49
CA GLY A 108 10.60 -5.19 18.95
C GLY A 108 11.59 -4.87 17.83
N VAL A 109 11.21 -5.02 16.56
CA VAL A 109 12.08 -4.71 15.41
C VAL A 109 11.88 -3.25 15.02
N PRO A 110 12.95 -2.43 15.00
CA PRO A 110 12.85 -1.07 14.48
C PRO A 110 12.71 -1.08 12.96
N PHE A 111 11.87 -0.18 12.43
CA PHE A 111 11.74 0.05 10.99
C PHE A 111 11.43 1.53 10.71
N THR A 112 11.72 1.98 9.49
CA THR A 112 11.31 3.32 9.02
C THR A 112 10.33 3.19 7.87
N SER A 113 9.22 3.91 7.96
CA SER A 113 8.22 4.00 6.90
C SER A 113 8.30 5.37 6.19
N VAL A 114 8.00 5.42 4.90
CA VAL A 114 7.96 6.65 4.10
C VAL A 114 6.81 6.61 3.09
N VAL A 115 6.04 7.70 3.01
CA VAL A 115 5.13 7.96 1.89
C VAL A 115 5.92 8.49 0.69
N ASN A 116 5.91 7.77 -0.44
CA ASN A 116 6.67 8.16 -1.63
C ASN A 116 5.86 8.99 -2.62
N THR A 117 4.63 8.56 -2.88
CA THR A 117 3.69 9.24 -3.77
C THR A 117 2.30 9.21 -3.15
N ALA A 118 1.55 10.28 -3.35
CA ALA A 118 0.21 10.41 -2.82
C ALA A 118 -0.70 11.25 -3.73
N TYR A 119 -1.98 11.01 -3.55
CA TYR A 119 -3.05 11.94 -3.86
C TYR A 119 -3.55 12.51 -2.53
N ASP A 120 -3.36 13.81 -2.30
CA ASP A 120 -3.90 14.56 -1.16
C ASP A 120 -4.17 16.00 -1.60
N PRO A 121 -5.35 16.26 -2.20
CA PRO A 121 -5.67 17.55 -2.79
C PRO A 121 -5.78 18.66 -1.74
N SER A 122 -6.09 18.32 -0.49
CA SER A 122 -6.20 19.30 0.60
C SER A 122 -4.85 19.93 0.96
N ASN A 123 -3.75 19.24 0.64
CA ASN A 123 -2.38 19.69 0.84
C ASN A 123 -1.66 20.00 -0.49
N GLY A 124 -2.38 20.07 -1.61
CA GLY A 124 -1.82 20.35 -2.93
C GLY A 124 -0.96 19.23 -3.51
N ILE A 125 -1.10 17.99 -3.01
CA ILE A 125 -0.31 16.84 -3.46
C ILE A 125 -1.12 16.03 -4.48
N ASN A 126 -0.55 15.84 -5.66
CA ASN A 126 -1.16 15.04 -6.73
C ASN A 126 -0.07 14.41 -7.61
N ASN A 127 0.76 13.54 -7.04
CA ASN A 127 1.89 12.90 -7.73
C ASN A 127 1.76 11.38 -7.83
N LEU A 128 0.55 10.84 -7.61
CA LEU A 128 0.25 9.42 -7.74
C LEU A 128 -0.37 9.12 -9.11
N SER A 129 0.21 8.19 -9.86
CA SER A 129 -0.28 7.74 -11.17
C SER A 129 -0.93 6.36 -11.13
N ASN A 130 -1.77 6.06 -12.12
CA ASN A 130 -2.40 4.74 -12.27
C ASN A 130 -1.37 3.61 -12.42
N ASP A 131 -0.31 3.84 -13.21
CA ASP A 131 0.79 2.89 -13.35
C ASP A 131 1.46 2.58 -12.00
N THR A 132 1.66 3.61 -11.17
CA THR A 132 2.21 3.44 -9.82
C THR A 132 1.27 2.57 -8.97
N ILE A 133 -0.03 2.85 -8.97
CA ILE A 133 -1.01 2.05 -8.22
C ILE A 133 -0.96 0.58 -8.65
N ILE A 134 -0.98 0.31 -9.97
CA ILE A 134 -0.91 -1.06 -10.52
C ILE A 134 0.40 -1.76 -10.13
N GLN A 135 1.53 -1.07 -10.25
CA GLN A 135 2.84 -1.61 -9.91
C GLN A 135 2.91 -2.00 -8.43
N ARG A 136 2.47 -1.10 -7.53
CA ARG A 136 2.51 -1.34 -6.08
C ARG A 136 1.64 -2.53 -5.70
N LEU A 137 0.40 -2.57 -6.18
CA LEU A 137 -0.51 -3.68 -5.91
C LEU A 137 0.02 -5.01 -6.47
N SER A 138 0.62 -5.00 -7.67
CA SER A 138 1.21 -6.21 -8.28
C SER A 138 2.47 -6.69 -7.54
N ASN A 139 3.17 -5.77 -6.86
CA ASN A 139 4.31 -6.07 -6.00
C ASN A 139 3.91 -6.31 -4.55
N ASP A 140 2.65 -6.64 -4.29
CA ASP A 140 2.16 -6.98 -2.95
C ASP A 140 2.23 -5.82 -1.94
N GLN A 141 2.27 -4.58 -2.43
CA GLN A 141 2.32 -3.36 -1.63
C GLN A 141 0.94 -2.67 -1.64
N PRO A 142 0.13 -2.80 -0.57
CA PRO A 142 -1.14 -2.11 -0.46
C PRO A 142 -0.96 -0.59 -0.34
N LEU A 143 -2.02 0.16 -0.67
CA LEU A 143 -2.04 1.62 -0.51
C LEU A 143 -3.03 2.01 0.57
N LEU A 144 -2.70 3.06 1.33
CA LEU A 144 -3.67 3.62 2.27
C LEU A 144 -4.65 4.52 1.51
N TYR A 145 -5.93 4.26 1.66
CA TYR A 145 -7.02 4.98 1.00
C TYR A 145 -7.89 5.67 2.05
N ALA A 146 -8.38 6.88 1.77
CA ALA A 146 -9.41 7.49 2.61
C ALA A 146 -10.40 8.37 1.82
N THR A 147 -11.62 8.39 2.33
CA THR A 147 -12.61 9.45 2.09
C THR A 147 -12.56 10.49 3.21
N ALA A 148 -13.43 11.50 3.16
CA ALA A 148 -13.55 12.50 4.21
C ALA A 148 -13.90 11.92 5.61
N HIS A 149 -14.44 10.70 5.67
CA HIS A 149 -14.99 10.13 6.91
C HIS A 149 -14.48 8.72 7.24
N HIS A 150 -13.79 8.06 6.31
CA HIS A 150 -13.38 6.67 6.50
C HIS A 150 -12.04 6.39 5.83
N ALA A 151 -11.20 5.59 6.50
CA ALA A 151 -9.93 5.13 5.98
C ALA A 151 -9.96 3.61 5.84
N MET A 152 -9.43 3.13 4.72
CA MET A 152 -9.41 1.75 4.29
C MET A 152 -8.06 1.45 3.61
N VAL A 153 -7.86 0.22 3.18
CA VAL A 153 -6.64 -0.18 2.47
C VAL A 153 -6.99 -0.63 1.06
N LEU A 154 -6.50 0.07 0.03
CA LEU A 154 -6.64 -0.37 -1.35
C LEU A 154 -5.73 -1.58 -1.58
N VAL A 155 -6.36 -2.73 -1.86
CA VAL A 155 -5.69 -4.01 -2.10
C VAL A 155 -5.88 -4.50 -3.53
N GLY A 156 -6.66 -3.79 -4.34
CA GLY A 156 -6.91 -4.18 -5.71
C GLY A 156 -7.47 -3.10 -6.61
N VAL A 157 -7.18 -3.20 -7.91
CA VAL A 157 -7.81 -2.40 -8.97
C VAL A 157 -8.15 -3.22 -10.21
N ASP A 158 -9.33 -3.01 -10.77
CA ASP A 158 -9.66 -3.46 -12.13
C ASP A 158 -9.28 -2.36 -13.11
N TYR A 159 -8.62 -2.68 -14.21
CA TYR A 159 -8.18 -1.68 -15.18
C TYR A 159 -8.21 -2.18 -16.62
N LEU A 160 -8.21 -1.24 -17.56
CA LEU A 160 -8.03 -1.48 -19.00
C LEU A 160 -6.71 -0.86 -19.44
N ASP A 161 -5.93 -1.59 -20.22
CA ASP A 161 -4.80 -1.00 -20.93
C ASP A 161 -5.33 -0.06 -22.03
N GLY A 162 -4.75 1.13 -22.12
CA GLY A 162 -5.10 2.13 -23.11
C GLY A 162 -3.86 2.74 -23.76
N ALA A 163 -4.06 3.40 -24.90
CA ALA A 163 -2.96 4.05 -25.64
C ALA A 163 -2.23 5.14 -24.82
N TYR A 164 -2.88 5.70 -23.82
CA TYR A 164 -2.35 6.77 -22.95
C TYR A 164 -2.05 6.29 -21.53
N GLY A 165 -1.93 4.97 -21.33
CA GLY A 165 -1.75 4.35 -20.02
C GLY A 165 -3.02 3.66 -19.51
N PRO A 166 -2.94 3.03 -18.33
CA PRO A 166 -4.03 2.26 -17.77
C PRO A 166 -5.19 3.15 -17.30
N SER A 167 -6.40 2.76 -17.70
CA SER A 167 -7.65 3.37 -17.25
C SER A 167 -8.29 2.52 -16.17
N MET A 168 -8.35 3.04 -14.95
CA MET A 168 -8.92 2.33 -13.83
C MET A 168 -10.45 2.24 -13.92
N GLN A 169 -10.99 1.06 -13.66
CA GLN A 169 -12.41 0.72 -13.77
C GLN A 169 -13.07 0.50 -12.40
N GLY A 170 -12.28 0.26 -11.36
CA GLY A 170 -12.78 0.08 -9.99
C GLY A 170 -11.66 -0.30 -9.02
N GLY A 171 -11.95 -0.18 -7.73
CA GLY A 171 -11.03 -0.51 -6.65
C GLY A 171 -11.64 -1.50 -5.66
N ILE A 172 -10.80 -2.36 -5.10
CA ILE A 172 -11.13 -3.27 -4.00
C ILE A 172 -10.35 -2.82 -2.77
N VAL A 173 -11.07 -2.64 -1.67
CA VAL A 173 -10.50 -2.21 -0.40
C VAL A 173 -10.71 -3.26 0.67
N LEU A 174 -9.80 -3.28 1.65
CA LEU A 174 -10.07 -3.84 2.98
C LEU A 174 -10.68 -2.78 3.88
N ASP A 175 -11.76 -3.15 4.57
CA ASP A 175 -12.49 -2.26 5.47
C ASP A 175 -12.29 -2.67 6.94
N PRO A 176 -11.65 -1.83 7.76
CA PRO A 176 -11.46 -2.12 9.18
C PRO A 176 -12.76 -2.07 9.99
N SER A 177 -13.86 -1.53 9.46
CA SER A 177 -15.14 -1.45 10.15
C SER A 177 -15.63 -2.84 10.59
N PRO A 178 -16.08 -3.01 11.86
CA PRO A 178 -16.63 -4.27 12.32
C PRO A 178 -18.00 -4.60 11.71
N TYR A 179 -18.66 -3.62 11.09
CA TYR A 179 -19.98 -3.78 10.46
C TYR A 179 -19.92 -3.94 8.95
N SER A 180 -18.73 -3.81 8.35
CA SER A 180 -18.51 -4.02 6.92
C SER A 180 -17.91 -5.41 6.68
N PRO A 181 -18.15 -6.02 5.51
CA PRO A 181 -17.34 -7.14 5.03
C PRO A 181 -15.85 -6.76 5.04
N ASP A 182 -14.97 -7.73 5.27
CA ASP A 182 -13.53 -7.50 5.33
C ASP A 182 -12.98 -6.84 4.07
N TRP A 183 -13.52 -7.22 2.91
CA TRP A 183 -13.21 -6.61 1.63
C TRP A 183 -14.48 -6.30 0.83
N HIS A 184 -14.44 -5.21 0.07
CA HIS A 184 -15.52 -4.86 -0.85
C HIS A 184 -15.02 -3.96 -1.98
N TYR A 185 -15.84 -3.82 -3.03
CA TYR A 185 -15.60 -2.88 -4.12
C TYR A 185 -16.00 -1.46 -3.70
N LEU A 186 -15.15 -0.49 -3.99
CA LEU A 186 -15.51 0.92 -3.86
C LEU A 186 -16.68 1.25 -4.79
N THR A 187 -17.60 2.09 -4.32
CA THR A 187 -18.62 2.67 -5.20
C THR A 187 -17.96 3.59 -6.24
N PRO A 188 -18.65 3.94 -7.34
CA PRO A 188 -18.12 4.89 -8.32
C PRO A 188 -17.72 6.25 -7.70
N SER A 189 -18.47 6.77 -6.72
CA SER A 189 -18.15 8.03 -6.05
C SER A 189 -16.91 7.90 -5.16
N GLN A 190 -16.81 6.82 -4.38
CA GLN A 190 -15.64 6.52 -3.55
C GLN A 190 -14.39 6.31 -4.38
N PHE A 191 -14.50 5.66 -5.54
CA PHE A 191 -13.36 5.40 -6.41
C PHE A 191 -12.83 6.68 -7.08
N SER A 192 -13.69 7.66 -7.31
CA SER A 192 -13.32 8.89 -8.02
C SER A 192 -12.57 9.89 -7.10
N PRO A 193 -11.51 10.57 -7.59
CA PRO A 193 -10.86 11.67 -6.88
C PRO A 193 -11.80 12.83 -6.55
N LEU A 194 -11.62 13.46 -5.38
CA LEU A 194 -12.41 14.62 -4.95
C LEU A 194 -12.45 15.75 -5.99
N HIS A 195 -11.32 16.07 -6.62
CA HIS A 195 -11.24 17.13 -7.62
C HIS A 195 -11.98 16.81 -8.93
N LEU A 196 -12.41 15.56 -9.13
CA LEU A 196 -13.25 15.10 -10.22
C LEU A 196 -14.70 14.85 -9.77
N GLY A 197 -15.08 15.34 -8.58
CA GLY A 197 -16.42 15.20 -8.01
C GLY A 197 -16.68 13.88 -7.27
N GLY A 198 -15.62 13.12 -6.97
CA GLY A 198 -15.71 11.91 -6.14
C GLY A 198 -15.50 12.16 -4.65
N GLU A 199 -15.27 11.09 -3.90
CA GLU A 199 -15.11 11.12 -2.43
C GLU A 199 -13.70 10.78 -1.95
N MET A 200 -12.82 10.28 -2.82
CA MET A 200 -11.44 9.98 -2.44
C MET A 200 -10.72 11.28 -2.08
N VAL A 201 -10.21 11.39 -0.86
CA VAL A 201 -9.45 12.54 -0.36
C VAL A 201 -8.00 12.20 -0.07
N PHE A 202 -7.66 10.92 0.04
CA PHE A 202 -6.31 10.46 0.27
C PHE A 202 -6.07 9.11 -0.39
N LEU A 203 -4.95 8.97 -1.08
CA LEU A 203 -4.43 7.69 -1.53
C LEU A 203 -2.91 7.75 -1.53
N ALA A 204 -2.23 6.88 -0.78
CA ALA A 204 -0.79 6.97 -0.62
C ALA A 204 -0.09 5.62 -0.72
N THR A 205 1.09 5.64 -1.34
CA THR A 205 2.02 4.52 -1.33
C THR A 205 2.95 4.60 -0.13
N VAL A 206 3.41 3.45 0.37
CA VAL A 206 4.27 3.37 1.56
C VAL A 206 5.40 2.38 1.28
N ASP A 207 6.63 2.77 1.60
CA ASP A 207 7.77 1.84 1.68
C ASP A 207 8.26 1.73 3.12
N VAL A 208 8.84 0.58 3.46
CA VAL A 208 9.47 0.30 4.76
C VAL A 208 10.93 -0.13 4.56
N TYR A 209 11.80 0.27 5.49
CA TYR A 209 13.24 0.03 5.51
C TYR A 209 13.74 -0.38 6.89
#